data_AF-A0A8T3NZ82-F1
#
_entry.id   AF-A0A8T3NZ82-F1
#
_cell.length_a   1.000
_cell.length_b   1.000
_cell.length_c   1.000
_cell.angle_alpha   90.00
_cell.angle_beta   90.00
_cell.angle_gamma   90.00
#
_symmetry.space_group_name_H-M   'P 1'
#
loop_
_entity.id
_entity.type
_entity.pdbx_description
1 polymer ?
#
loop_
_entity_poly.entity_id
_entity_poly.type
_entity_poly.pdbx_seq_one_letter_code
_entity_poly.pdbx_strand_id
1 'polypeptide(L)'
;MARAADDLLHHDGRMERKHILMPRALIRRAEAMASDAQVTFAEIVRRSLRSYDPAAEKDDNDATLVQLAEALIQSNEAAIAYVDKVNSRLDKTHAELAARKP
;
A
#
# COMPACT_ATOMS: atom_id res chain seq x y z
N MET A 1 19.93 8.05 22.70
CA MET A 1 18.57 8.45 23.13
C MET A 1 17.59 7.43 22.60
N ALA A 2 17.21 6.45 23.44
CA ALA A 2 16.23 5.41 23.13
C ALA A 2 15.31 5.31 24.35
N ARG A 3 14.21 6.05 24.35
CA ARG A 3 13.27 6.15 25.48
C ARG A 3 11.81 6.14 24.98
N ALA A 4 11.45 5.12 24.22
CA ALA A 4 10.06 4.97 23.77
C ALA A 4 9.49 3.56 24.03
N ALA A 5 10.33 2.54 24.16
CA ALA A 5 9.87 1.16 24.40
C ALA A 5 9.77 0.78 25.89
N ASP A 6 10.54 1.42 26.76
CA ASP A 6 10.56 1.10 28.21
C ASP A 6 9.47 1.83 29.00
N ASP A 7 8.94 2.96 28.51
CA ASP A 7 7.89 3.73 29.21
C ASP A 7 6.50 3.07 29.15
N LEU A 8 6.36 1.93 28.46
CA LEU A 8 5.15 1.09 28.49
C LEU A 8 5.19 0.02 29.58
N LEU A 9 6.29 -0.09 30.33
CA LEU A 9 6.43 -0.98 31.47
C LEU A 9 6.38 -0.14 32.75
N HIS A 10 5.18 0.13 33.25
CA HIS A 10 5.06 0.59 34.62
C HIS A 10 5.69 -0.43 35.58
N HIS A 11 6.31 0.08 36.64
CA HIS A 11 7.21 -0.57 37.61
C HIS A 11 6.68 -1.81 38.36
N ASP A 12 5.53 -2.39 37.97
CA ASP A 12 4.87 -3.53 38.64
C ASP A 12 5.00 -4.87 37.89
N GLY A 13 5.77 -4.95 36.80
CA GLY A 13 6.01 -6.20 36.07
C GLY A 13 4.78 -6.78 35.36
N ARG A 14 3.68 -6.03 35.30
CA ARG A 14 2.44 -6.41 34.59
C ARG A 14 2.39 -5.71 33.23
N MET A 15 2.24 -6.49 32.16
CA MET A 15 2.08 -5.97 30.80
C MET A 15 0.68 -5.39 30.59
N GLU A 16 0.61 -4.14 30.13
CA GLU A 16 -0.66 -3.50 29.74
C GLU A 16 -1.17 -4.08 28.42
N ARG A 17 -2.47 -4.39 28.35
CA ARG A 17 -3.10 -4.85 27.10
C ARG A 17 -3.52 -3.65 26.28
N LYS A 18 -2.91 -3.47 25.10
CA LYS A 18 -3.30 -2.44 24.12
C LYS A 18 -3.93 -3.08 22.90
N HIS A 19 -5.08 -2.57 22.49
CA HIS A 19 -5.71 -2.97 21.24
C HIS A 19 -5.00 -2.29 20.08
N ILE A 20 -4.51 -3.08 19.13
CA ILE A 20 -3.85 -2.60 17.93
C ILE A 20 -4.77 -2.88 16.74
N LEU A 21 -5.13 -1.85 16.00
CA LEU A 21 -5.86 -2.02 14.75
C LEU A 21 -4.87 -2.43 13.67
N MET A 22 -4.90 -3.70 13.29
CA MET A 22 -4.01 -4.24 12.26
C MET A 22 -4.80 -4.61 10.99
N PRO A 23 -4.41 -4.12 9.81
CA PRO A 23 -4.95 -4.58 8.53
C PRO A 23 -4.82 -6.09 8.35
N ARG A 24 -5.83 -6.74 7.76
CA ARG A 24 -5.86 -8.21 7.55
C ARG A 24 -4.64 -8.74 6.79
N ALA A 25 -4.10 -7.95 5.84
CA ALA A 25 -2.91 -8.31 5.08
C ALA A 25 -1.66 -8.39 5.98
N LEU A 26 -1.51 -7.46 6.93
CA LEU A 26 -0.39 -7.47 7.87
C LEU A 26 -0.49 -8.60 8.88
N ILE A 27 -1.71 -8.95 9.31
CA ILE A 27 -1.94 -10.12 10.18
C ILE A 27 -1.42 -11.39 9.50
N ARG A 28 -1.83 -11.65 8.25
CA ARG A 28 -1.39 -12.84 7.50
C ARG A 28 0.12 -12.87 7.29
N ARG A 29 0.74 -11.71 7.02
CA ARG A 29 2.19 -11.62 6.83
C ARG A 29 2.96 -11.90 8.12
N ALA A 30 2.50 -11.35 9.24
CA ALA A 30 3.09 -11.61 10.55
C ALA A 30 2.90 -13.07 10.99
N GLU A 31 1.77 -13.71 10.67
CA GLU A 31 1.56 -15.14 10.88
C GLU A 31 2.54 -16.01 10.06
N ALA A 32 2.74 -15.68 8.78
CA ALA A 32 3.71 -16.38 7.94
C ALA A 32 5.13 -16.23 8.50
N MET A 33 5.54 -15.01 8.86
CA MET A 33 6.85 -14.76 9.47
C MET A 33 7.02 -15.48 10.82
N ALA A 34 5.96 -15.57 11.61
CA ALA A 34 5.97 -16.31 12.87
C ALA A 34 6.17 -17.82 12.63
N SER A 35 5.49 -18.38 11.63
CA SER A 35 5.65 -19.78 11.21
C SER A 35 7.07 -20.07 10.74
N ASP A 36 7.61 -19.21 9.85
CA ASP A 36 8.95 -19.39 9.29
C ASP A 36 10.05 -19.30 10.35
N ALA A 37 9.90 -18.36 11.29
CA ALA A 37 10.85 -18.16 12.39
C ALA A 37 10.58 -19.07 13.61
N GLN A 38 9.55 -19.91 13.57
CA GLN A 38 9.12 -20.79 14.67
C GLN A 38 8.92 -20.04 16.01
N VAL A 39 8.40 -18.82 15.95
CA VAL A 39 8.10 -17.99 17.12
C VAL A 39 6.61 -17.67 17.16
N THR A 40 6.14 -17.09 18.28
CA THR A 40 4.75 -16.67 18.38
C THR A 40 4.51 -15.39 17.58
N PHE A 41 3.28 -15.21 17.10
CA PHE A 41 2.82 -13.97 16.48
C PHE A 41 3.13 -12.73 17.35
N ALA A 42 2.90 -12.84 18.67
CA ALA A 42 3.16 -11.76 19.61
C ALA A 42 4.63 -11.35 19.67
N GLU A 43 5.56 -12.30 19.52
CA GLU A 43 6.99 -12.02 19.51
C GLU A 43 7.42 -11.29 18.23
N ILE A 44 6.85 -11.66 17.07
CA ILE A 44 7.04 -10.91 15.82
C ILE A 44 6.54 -9.48 15.98
N VAL A 45 5.31 -9.29 16.46
CA VAL A 45 4.73 -7.95 16.69
C VAL A 45 5.59 -7.14 17.66
N ARG A 46 6.08 -7.75 18.74
CA ARG A 46 6.94 -7.09 19.73
C ARG A 46 8.27 -6.64 19.13
N ARG A 47 8.90 -7.47 18.30
CA ARG A 47 10.15 -7.13 17.60
C ARG A 47 9.93 -5.98 16.63
N SER A 48 8.88 -6.05 15.82
CA SER A 48 8.54 -4.99 14.86
C SER A 48 8.26 -3.66 15.55
N LEU A 49 7.51 -3.66 16.66
CA LEU A 49 7.26 -2.44 17.44
C LEU A 49 8.52 -1.88 18.11
N ARG A 50 9.49 -2.73 18.47
CA ARG A 50 10.78 -2.28 19.02
C ARG A 50 11.68 -1.64 17.97
N SER A 51 11.61 -2.12 16.72
CA SER A 51 12.36 -1.55 15.59
C SER A 51 11.63 -0.40 14.90
N TYR A 52 10.36 -0.17 15.22
CA TYR A 52 9.54 0.87 14.61
C TYR A 52 10.02 2.25 15.08
N ASP A 53 10.54 3.04 14.13
CA ASP A 53 10.89 4.44 14.33
C ASP A 53 9.86 5.33 13.61
N PRO A 54 8.94 6.00 14.34
CA PRO A 54 7.92 6.86 13.74
C PRO A 54 8.50 8.09 13.02
N ALA A 55 9.77 8.44 13.27
CA ALA A 55 10.44 9.54 12.57
C ALA A 55 11.01 9.09 11.21
N ALA A 56 11.28 7.80 11.03
CA ALA A 56 11.82 7.25 9.78
C ALA A 56 10.74 7.07 8.70
N GLU A 57 9.49 6.75 9.08
CA GLU A 57 8.38 6.52 8.13
C GLU A 57 7.79 7.79 7.49
N LYS A 58 8.22 8.99 7.91
CA LYS A 58 7.79 10.23 7.23
C LYS A 58 8.33 10.34 5.81
N ASP A 59 9.51 9.78 5.53
CA ASP A 59 10.14 9.84 4.20
C ASP A 59 9.51 8.81 3.23
N ASP A 60 9.16 7.62 3.72
CA ASP A 60 8.62 6.53 2.88
C ASP A 60 7.17 6.79 2.42
N ASN A 61 6.37 7.52 3.20
CA ASN A 61 5.01 7.87 2.79
C ASN A 61 5.00 8.82 1.57
N ASP A 62 5.95 9.75 1.48
CA ASP A 62 6.08 10.63 0.33
C ASP A 62 6.48 9.84 -0.92
N ALA A 63 7.43 8.90 -0.81
CA ALA A 63 7.81 8.03 -1.91
C ALA A 63 6.65 7.15 -2.42
N THR A 64 5.81 6.65 -1.50
CA THR A 64 4.65 5.81 -1.84
C THR A 64 3.55 6.62 -2.54
N LEU A 65 3.33 7.87 -2.11
CA LEU A 65 2.38 8.78 -2.74
C LEU A 65 2.83 9.22 -4.14
N VAL A 66 4.12 9.43 -4.34
CA VAL A 66 4.70 9.74 -5.66
C VAL A 66 4.50 8.57 -6.62
N GLN A 67 4.78 7.34 -6.20
CA GLN A 67 4.57 6.16 -7.05
C GLN A 67 3.09 5.94 -7.39
N LEU A 68 2.18 6.20 -6.45
CA LEU A 68 0.74 6.14 -6.71
C LEU A 68 0.31 7.21 -7.72
N ALA A 69 0.83 8.44 -7.60
CA ALA A 69 0.55 9.51 -8.55
C ALA A 69 1.08 9.17 -9.96
N GLU A 70 2.30 8.64 -10.07
CA GLU A 70 2.86 8.20 -11.35
C GLU A 70 2.04 7.08 -12.00
N ALA A 71 1.61 6.08 -11.22
CA ALA A 71 0.77 5.00 -11.71
C ALA A 71 -0.60 5.50 -12.23
N LEU A 72 -1.20 6.49 -11.55
CA LEU A 72 -2.45 7.11 -11.98
C LEU A 72 -2.28 7.92 -13.27
N ILE A 73 -1.17 8.65 -13.41
CA ILE A 73 -0.85 9.40 -14.63
C ILE A 73 -0.71 8.43 -15.81
N GLN A 74 0.08 7.36 -15.66
CA GLN A 74 0.26 6.36 -16.72
C GLN A 74 -1.04 5.66 -17.11
N SER A 75 -1.89 5.34 -16.13
CA SER A 75 -3.21 4.75 -16.38
C SER A 75 -4.11 5.70 -17.17
N ASN A 76 -4.08 7.00 -16.86
CA ASN A 76 -4.88 8.01 -17.56
C ASN A 76 -4.37 8.25 -18.99
N GLU A 77 -3.06 8.29 -19.21
CA GLU A 77 -2.47 8.39 -20.55
C GLU A 77 -2.85 7.20 -21.43
N ALA A 78 -2.80 5.98 -20.88
CA ALA A 78 -3.24 4.78 -21.59
C ALA A 78 -4.74 4.81 -21.94
N ALA A 79 -5.57 5.33 -21.04
CA ALA A 79 -7.00 5.50 -21.28
C ALA A 79 -7.28 6.53 -22.38
N ILE A 80 -6.59 7.68 -22.37
CA ILE A 80 -6.70 8.71 -23.42
C ILE A 80 -6.26 8.13 -24.77
N ALA A 81 -5.13 7.44 -24.84
CA ALA A 81 -4.64 6.82 -26.06
C ALA A 81 -5.61 5.77 -26.62
N TYR A 82 -6.29 5.02 -25.74
CA TYR A 82 -7.34 4.09 -26.15
C TYR A 82 -8.57 4.81 -26.72
N VAL A 83 -9.02 5.88 -26.07
CA VAL A 83 -10.14 6.69 -26.55
C VAL A 83 -9.84 7.31 -27.91
N ASP A 84 -8.64 7.86 -28.12
CA ASP A 84 -8.23 8.41 -29.41
C ASP A 84 -8.17 7.34 -30.52
N LYS A 85 -7.72 6.13 -30.17
CA LYS A 85 -7.74 5.00 -31.10
C LYS A 85 -9.16 4.56 -31.44
N VAL A 86 -10.09 4.61 -30.50
CA VAL A 86 -11.51 4.30 -30.75
C VAL A 86 -12.16 5.39 -31.60
N ASN A 87 -11.92 6.66 -31.31
CA ASN A 87 -12.43 7.80 -32.08
C ASN A 87 -11.93 7.76 -33.53
N SER A 88 -10.65 7.55 -33.76
CA SER A 88 -10.11 7.42 -35.13
C SER A 88 -10.69 6.24 -35.91
N ARG A 89 -11.09 5.15 -35.23
CA ARG A 89 -11.82 4.03 -35.87
C ARG A 89 -13.26 4.42 -36.18
N LEU A 90 -13.94 5.11 -35.26
CA LEU A 90 -15.30 5.61 -35.48
C LEU A 90 -15.34 6.59 -36.66
N ASP A 91 -14.39 7.52 -36.75
CA ASP A 91 -14.28 8.50 -37.83
C ASP A 91 -14.09 7.83 -39.19
N LYS A 92 -13.21 6.81 -39.27
CA LYS A 92 -13.04 6.01 -40.50
C LYS A 92 -14.30 5.26 -40.89
N THR A 93 -14.95 4.62 -39.92
CA THR A 93 -16.19 3.87 -40.16
C THR A 93 -17.32 4.82 -40.61
N HIS A 94 -17.38 6.02 -40.04
CA HIS A 94 -18.35 7.05 -40.39
C HIS A 94 -18.10 7.62 -41.79
N ALA A 95 -16.83 7.82 -42.18
CA ALA A 95 -16.45 8.22 -43.53
C ALA A 95 -16.79 7.16 -44.59
N GLU A 96 -16.55 5.88 -44.29
CA GLU A 96 -16.91 4.75 -45.15
C GLU A 96 -18.43 4.59 -45.31
N LEU A 97 -19.20 4.81 -44.23
CA LEU A 97 -20.66 4.81 -44.29
C LEU A 97 -21.22 6.00 -45.08
N ALA A 98 -20.62 7.18 -44.95
CA ALA A 98 -20.99 8.36 -45.73
C ALA A 98 -20.70 8.16 -47.24
N ALA A 99 -19.61 7.46 -47.59
CA ALA A 99 -19.25 7.15 -48.97
C ALA A 99 -20.10 6.01 -49.59
N ARG A 100 -20.77 5.19 -48.77
CA ARG A 100 -21.63 4.08 -49.20
C ARG A 100 -23.12 4.45 -49.34
N LYS A 101 -23.49 5.70 -49.10
CA LYS A 101 -24.87 6.16 -49.29
C LYS A 101 -25.15 6.28 -50.80
N PRO A 102 -26.21 5.67 -51.35
CA PRO A 102 -26.58 5.77 -52.76
C PRO A 102 -27.05 7.18 -53.16
#